data_AF-A0A9D2CE40-F1
#
_entry.id   AF-A0A9D2CE40-F1
#
_cell.length_a   1.000
_cell.length_b   1.000
_cell.length_c   1.000
_cell.angle_alpha   90.00
_cell.angle_beta   90.00
_cell.angle_gamma   90.00
#
_symmetry.space_group_name_H-M   'P 1'
#
loop_
_entity.id
_entity.type
_entity.pdbx_description
1 polymer ?
#
loop_
_entity_poly.entity_id
_entity_poly.type
_entity_poly.pdbx_seq_one_letter_code
_entity_poly.pdbx_strand_id
1 'polypeptide(L)'
;MRQNDKLPMDEHHLQNKTLSLKAKGLFSLMLDKMKEVPDWNFTIRNLAELNKDGIEAVGNAVRELEQAGYVERHRTYSPEGHISGVRYILHRIPLTENPVQDNHKTEK
;
A
#
# COMPACT_ATOMS: atom_id res chain seq x y z
N MET A 1 8.13 -26.12 25.81
CA MET A 1 7.56 -24.76 25.84
C MET A 1 7.80 -24.10 24.49
N ARG A 2 6.78 -23.40 23.98
CA ARG A 2 6.59 -23.00 22.57
C ARG A 2 7.62 -21.97 22.12
N GLN A 3 8.42 -22.27 21.09
CA GLN A 3 9.16 -21.27 20.32
C GLN A 3 8.35 -21.00 19.05
N ASN A 4 7.47 -20.00 19.07
CA ASN A 4 6.62 -19.67 17.93
C ASN A 4 6.41 -18.15 17.79
N ASP A 5 7.49 -17.37 17.92
CA ASP A 5 7.38 -15.90 17.95
C ASP A 5 8.38 -15.20 17.02
N LYS A 6 8.51 -15.73 15.81
CA LYS A 6 8.95 -14.93 14.66
C LYS A 6 8.03 -15.29 13.52
N LEU A 7 6.98 -14.49 13.32
CA LEU A 7 6.39 -14.42 12.00
C LEU A 7 7.54 -14.06 11.06
N PRO A 8 7.74 -14.80 9.96
CA PRO A 8 8.65 -14.37 8.93
C PRO A 8 8.33 -12.90 8.63
N MET A 9 9.35 -12.07 8.44
CA MET A 9 9.29 -10.63 8.13
C MET A 9 8.42 -10.29 6.89
N ASP A 10 7.76 -11.28 6.28
CA ASP A 10 6.90 -11.24 5.11
C ASP A 10 5.40 -11.49 5.42
N GLU A 11 4.97 -11.64 6.69
CA GLU A 11 3.59 -12.10 7.02
C GLU A 11 2.74 -11.19 7.93
N HIS A 12 3.25 -10.01 8.33
CA HIS A 12 2.49 -9.09 9.19
C HIS A 12 1.14 -8.65 8.58
N HIS A 13 1.11 -8.36 7.28
CA HIS A 13 -0.11 -7.98 6.58
C HIS A 13 -1.14 -9.12 6.51
N LEU A 14 -0.68 -10.37 6.43
CA LEU A 14 -1.57 -11.54 6.37
C LEU A 14 -2.36 -11.72 7.68
N GLN A 15 -1.75 -11.37 8.81
CA GLN A 15 -2.42 -11.41 10.11
C GLN A 15 -3.28 -10.18 10.42
N ASN A 16 -3.08 -9.06 9.71
CA ASN A 16 -3.87 -7.86 9.95
C ASN A 16 -5.35 -8.09 9.59
N LYS A 17 -6.24 -8.01 10.58
CA LYS A 17 -7.69 -8.21 10.41
C LYS A 17 -8.40 -7.01 9.78
N THR A 18 -7.77 -5.85 9.72
CA THR A 18 -8.34 -4.64 9.10
C THR A 18 -8.21 -4.64 7.57
N LEU A 19 -7.36 -5.50 7.02
CA LEU A 19 -7.17 -5.63 5.58
C LEU A 19 -8.10 -6.67 4.98
N SER A 20 -8.73 -6.33 3.85
CA SER A 20 -9.42 -7.30 3.02
C SER A 20 -8.45 -8.34 2.43
N LEU A 21 -8.95 -9.52 2.09
CA LEU A 21 -8.14 -10.55 1.39
C LEU A 21 -7.56 -10.02 0.07
N LYS A 22 -8.28 -9.09 -0.58
CA LYS A 22 -7.82 -8.42 -1.79
C LYS A 22 -6.61 -7.53 -1.51
N ALA A 23 -6.68 -6.67 -0.50
CA ALA A 23 -5.56 -5.82 -0.09
C ALA A 23 -4.34 -6.65 0.30
N LYS A 24 -4.54 -7.75 1.03
CA LYS A 24 -3.47 -8.69 1.38
C LYS A 24 -2.81 -9.32 0.16
N GLY A 25 -3.61 -9.86 -0.77
CA GLY A 25 -3.11 -10.46 -2.00
C GLY A 25 -2.37 -9.47 -2.88
N LEU A 26 -2.92 -8.26 -3.02
CA LEU A 26 -2.31 -7.16 -3.76
C LEU A 26 -0.95 -6.77 -3.15
N PHE A 27 -0.88 -6.65 -1.82
CA PHE A 27 0.37 -6.28 -1.14
C PHE A 27 1.45 -7.35 -1.29
N SER A 28 1.10 -8.63 -1.17
CA SER A 28 2.04 -9.73 -1.43
C SER A 28 2.63 -9.67 -2.85
N LEU A 29 1.79 -9.39 -3.85
CA LEU A 29 2.24 -9.22 -5.24
C LEU A 29 3.16 -8.00 -5.40
N MET A 30 2.83 -6.88 -4.77
CA MET A 30 3.65 -5.67 -4.81
C MET A 30 5.03 -5.89 -4.18
N LEU A 31 5.10 -6.61 -3.05
CA LEU A 31 6.36 -6.94 -2.38
C LEU A 31 7.25 -7.85 -3.24
N ASP A 32 6.66 -8.82 -3.94
CA ASP A 32 7.38 -9.71 -4.86
C ASP A 32 8.00 -8.89 -6.01
N LYS A 33 7.22 -7.99 -6.62
CA LYS A 33 7.71 -7.14 -7.71
C LYS A 33 8.79 -6.16 -7.28
N MET A 34 8.69 -5.61 -6.07
CA MET A 34 9.75 -4.74 -5.53
C MET A 34 11.06 -5.52 -5.27
N LYS A 35 10.99 -6.81 -4.94
CA LYS A 35 12.19 -7.66 -4.81
C LYS A 35 12.85 -7.94 -6.16
N GLU A 36 12.04 -8.14 -7.20
CA GLU A 36 12.52 -8.42 -8.56
C GLU A 36 13.03 -7.17 -9.30
N VAL A 37 12.38 -6.02 -9.09
CA VAL A 37 12.63 -4.79 -9.86
C VAL A 37 13.07 -3.66 -8.91
N PRO A 38 14.35 -3.24 -8.96
CA PRO A 38 14.79 -2.07 -8.22
C PRO A 38 14.08 -0.82 -8.75
N ASP A 39 13.69 0.08 -7.84
CA ASP A 39 12.97 1.32 -8.15
C ASP A 39 11.63 1.12 -8.89
N TRP A 40 10.96 -0.01 -8.66
CA TRP A 40 9.66 -0.30 -9.28
C TRP A 40 8.64 0.81 -8.98
N ASN A 41 8.28 1.57 -10.03
CA ASN A 41 7.27 2.62 -9.95
C ASN A 41 6.00 2.15 -10.66
N PHE A 42 4.91 2.04 -9.90
CA PHE A 42 3.63 1.55 -10.40
C PHE A 42 2.52 2.59 -10.24
N THR A 43 1.47 2.44 -11.06
CA THR A 43 0.24 3.23 -10.95
C THR A 43 -0.93 2.32 -10.57
N ILE A 44 -2.02 2.88 -10.03
CA ILE A 44 -3.25 2.12 -9.74
C ILE A 44 -3.76 1.41 -11.01
N ARG A 45 -3.64 2.05 -12.18
CA ARG A 45 -4.01 1.46 -13.46
C ARG A 45 -3.17 0.22 -13.78
N ASN A 46 -1.85 0.32 -13.70
CA ASN A 46 -0.96 -0.80 -13.99
C ASN A 46 -1.21 -1.98 -13.02
N LEU A 47 -1.50 -1.68 -11.76
CA LEU A 47 -1.85 -2.70 -10.77
C LEU A 47 -3.21 -3.36 -11.04
N ALA A 48 -4.19 -2.59 -11.52
CA ALA A 48 -5.50 -3.09 -11.93
C ALA A 48 -5.37 -4.05 -13.12
N GLU A 49 -4.55 -3.69 -14.11
CA GLU A 49 -4.23 -4.57 -15.24
C GLU A 49 -3.50 -5.84 -14.78
N LEU A 50 -2.55 -5.72 -13.85
CA LEU A 50 -1.77 -6.85 -13.33
C LEU A 50 -2.63 -7.82 -12.51
N ASN A 51 -3.55 -7.32 -11.68
CA ASN A 51 -4.45 -8.14 -10.88
C ASN A 51 -5.70 -8.59 -11.64
N LYS A 52 -5.90 -8.13 -12.89
CA LYS A 52 -7.13 -8.31 -13.67
C LYS A 52 -8.37 -7.84 -12.91
N ASP A 53 -8.20 -6.79 -12.13
CA ASP A 53 -9.20 -6.20 -11.26
C ASP A 53 -9.59 -4.81 -11.73
N GLY A 54 -10.75 -4.32 -11.32
CA GLY A 54 -11.16 -2.94 -11.61
C GLY A 54 -10.24 -1.92 -10.92
N ILE A 55 -10.00 -0.79 -11.60
CA ILE A 55 -9.20 0.35 -11.07
C ILE A 55 -9.72 0.79 -9.70
N GLU A 56 -11.04 0.85 -9.52
CA GLU A 56 -11.67 1.20 -8.24
C GLU A 56 -11.39 0.16 -7.15
N ALA A 57 -11.42 -1.13 -7.49
CA ALA A 57 -11.19 -2.21 -6.54
C ALA A 57 -9.73 -2.23 -6.06
N VAL A 58 -8.78 -1.99 -6.98
CA VAL A 58 -7.37 -1.83 -6.64
C VAL A 58 -7.13 -0.53 -5.87
N GLY A 59 -7.78 0.57 -6.26
CA GLY A 59 -7.69 1.84 -5.55
C GLY A 59 -8.14 1.72 -4.09
N ASN A 60 -9.25 1.03 -3.85
CA ASN A 60 -9.74 0.75 -2.49
C ASN A 60 -8.78 -0.14 -1.72
N ALA A 61 -8.24 -1.20 -2.33
CA ALA A 61 -7.25 -2.06 -1.70
C ALA A 61 -5.95 -1.31 -1.32
N VAL A 62 -5.46 -0.42 -2.20
CA VAL A 62 -4.32 0.45 -1.88
C VAL A 62 -4.65 1.39 -0.73
N ARG A 63 -5.85 1.97 -0.71
CA ARG A 63 -6.29 2.84 0.37
C ARG A 63 -6.38 2.12 1.71
N GLU A 64 -6.83 0.87 1.74
CA GLU A 64 -6.79 0.03 2.95
C GLU A 64 -5.36 -0.17 3.45
N LEU A 65 -4.41 -0.41 2.53
CA LEU A 65 -3.00 -0.57 2.86
C LEU A 65 -2.37 0.74 3.36
N GLU A 66 -2.75 1.89 2.79
CA GLU A 66 -2.37 3.22 3.28
C GLU A 66 -2.87 3.46 4.70
N GLN A 67 -4.15 3.17 4.96
CA GLN A 67 -4.76 3.32 6.28
C GLN A 67 -4.13 2.40 7.34
N ALA A 68 -3.75 1.20 6.92
CA ALA A 68 -3.06 0.25 7.78
C ALA A 68 -1.55 0.54 7.92
N GLY A 69 -1.02 1.57 7.26
CA GLY A 69 0.38 1.97 7.35
C GLY A 69 1.37 1.11 6.56
N TYR A 70 0.89 0.23 5.68
CA TYR A 70 1.73 -0.62 4.82
C TYR A 70 2.15 0.07 3.52
N VAL A 71 1.44 1.11 3.09
CA VAL A 71 1.72 1.85 1.86
C VAL A 71 1.75 3.34 2.16
N GLU A 72 2.74 4.04 1.64
CA GLU A 72 2.83 5.49 1.70
C GLU A 72 2.81 6.07 0.29
N ARG A 73 2.01 7.11 0.08
CA ARG A 73 1.83 7.74 -1.23
C ARG A 73 2.54 9.09 -1.27
N HIS A 74 3.59 9.17 -2.08
CA HIS A 74 4.28 10.42 -2.39
C HIS A 74 3.81 10.98 -3.72
N ARG A 75 3.31 12.21 -3.70
CA ARG A 75 3.01 12.95 -4.92
C ARG A 75 4.23 13.77 -5.29
N THR A 76 4.71 13.62 -6.52
CA THR A 76 5.75 14.49 -7.06
C THR A 76 5.08 15.64 -7.80
N TYR A 77 5.58 16.85 -7.56
CA TYR A 77 5.08 18.06 -8.20
C TYR A 77 6.07 18.49 -9.27
N SER A 78 5.55 18.96 -10.41
CA SER A 78 6.34 19.63 -11.44
C SER A 78 6.85 20.98 -10.89
N PRO A 79 7.86 21.59 -11.53
CA PRO A 79 8.32 22.94 -11.18
C PRO A 79 7.20 23.99 -11.21
N GLU A 80 6.11 23.71 -11.94
CA GLU A 80 4.93 24.56 -12.10
C GLU A 80 3.88 24.34 -10.99
N GLY A 81 4.13 23.43 -10.05
CA GLY A 81 3.19 23.10 -8.95
C GLY A 81 2.10 22.09 -9.31
N HIS A 82 2.10 21.55 -10.53
CA HIS A 82 1.16 20.48 -10.93
C HIS A 82 1.62 19.11 -10.44
N ILE A 83 0.70 18.19 -10.17
CA ILE A 83 1.09 16.80 -9.84
C ILE A 83 1.71 16.18 -11.10
N SER A 84 3.02 15.96 -11.06
CA SER A 84 3.79 15.35 -12.16
C SER A 84 3.83 13.82 -12.05
N GLY A 85 3.57 13.27 -10.86
CA GLY A 85 3.63 11.84 -10.65
C GLY A 85 3.19 11.42 -9.25
N VAL A 86 3.03 10.11 -9.10
CA VAL A 86 2.75 9.47 -7.81
C VAL A 86 3.72 8.31 -7.68
N ARG A 87 4.38 8.23 -6.53
CA ARG A 87 5.24 7.12 -6.12
C ARG A 87 4.64 6.49 -4.87
N TYR A 88 4.69 5.17 -4.80
CA TYR A 88 4.28 4.42 -3.62
C TYR A 88 5.51 3.83 -2.94
N ILE A 89 5.56 3.91 -1.61
CA ILE A 89 6.57 3.26 -0.78
C ILE A 89 5.87 2.17 0.02
N LEU A 90 6.39 0.94 -0.07
CA LEU A 90 5.85 -0.21 0.65
C LEU A 90 6.64 -0.43 1.93
N HIS A 91 5.93 -0.57 3.05
CA HIS A 91 6.49 -0.81 4.37
C HIS A 91 6.11 -2.21 4.83
N ARG A 92 7.10 -3.07 5.11
CA ARG A 92 6.86 -4.46 5.57
C ARG A 92 6.20 -4.52 6.95
N ILE A 93 6.51 -3.54 7.78
CA ILE A 93 5.94 -3.33 9.10
C ILE A 93 5.09 -2.07 8.97
N PRO A 94 3.83 -2.08 9.44
CA PRO A 94 2.97 -0.92 9.35
C PRO A 94 3.62 0.25 10.10
N LEU A 95 3.74 1.41 9.45
CA LEU A 95 4.32 2.61 10.07
C LEU A 95 3.46 3.17 11.22
N THR A 96 2.22 2.71 11.35
CA THR A 96 1.26 3.26 12.30
C THR A 96 0.68 2.13 13.17
N GLU A 97 1.12 2.07 14.42
CA GLU A 97 0.36 1.40 15.50
C GLU A 97 -0.86 2.25 15.96
N ASN A 98 -1.17 3.34 15.27
CA ASN A 98 -2.27 4.24 15.61
C ASN A 98 -3.11 4.56 14.37
N PRO A 99 -4.43 4.28 14.38
CA PRO A 99 -5.31 4.74 13.31
C PRO A 99 -5.44 6.25 13.43
N VAL A 100 -4.72 6.99 12.58
CA VAL A 100 -5.12 8.38 12.32
C VAL A 100 -6.31 8.32 11.37
N GLN A 101 -7.45 7.88 11.91
CA GLN A 101 -8.74 8.34 11.43
C GLN A 101 -8.92 9.79 11.88
N ASP A 102 -9.64 10.55 11.04
CA ASP A 102 -10.23 11.87 11.31
C ASP A 102 -9.27 13.09 11.25
N ASN A 103 -9.54 14.20 10.54
CA ASN A 103 -10.65 14.59 9.67
C ASN A 103 -10.45 16.03 9.11
N HIS A 104 -11.20 16.38 8.04
CA HIS A 104 -11.58 17.73 7.56
C HIS A 104 -10.47 18.64 6.93
N LYS A 105 -10.69 19.50 5.91
CA LYS A 105 -11.90 20.00 5.22
C LYS A 105 -11.47 20.65 3.90
N THR A 106 -12.36 20.64 2.92
CA THR A 106 -12.39 21.61 1.82
C THR A 106 -12.54 23.02 2.41
N GLU A 107 -11.58 23.89 2.17
CA GLU A 107 -11.68 25.35 2.26
C GLU A 107 -10.67 25.85 1.21
N LYS A 108 -11.07 26.54 0.13
CA LYS A 108 -11.86 27.77 0.07
C LYS A 108 -12.50 27.92 -1.30
#